data_AF-A0A4P5W6A6-F1
#
_entry.id   AF-A0A4P5W6A6-F1
#
_cell.length_a   1.000
_cell.length_b   1.000
_cell.length_c   1.000
_cell.angle_alpha   90.00
_cell.angle_beta   90.00
_cell.angle_gamma   90.00
#
_symmetry.space_group_name_H-M   'P 1'
#
loop_
_entity.id
_entity.type
_entity.pdbx_description
1 polymer ?
#
loop_
_entity_poly.entity_id
_entity_poly.type
_entity_poly.pdbx_seq_one_letter_code
_entity_poly.pdbx_strand_id
1 'polypeptide(L)'
;MRPLPFWLLLLSACDEPLEDSAAPITPESIAATAKDGDAVEARGFVHTLTYDTWSAGDTGEGEEGDGEEAWTRKDGRWLLFRSVAPEGVAYADVNADLVTEDATILLGWGLGVALSDTDARPRIDDEIEVSGTFRWSTWNDHPVPVVEDATVTVVTGATPGAAGETCASDDDCADTLVCDRATTTCAAAKELGWGALWRDVDGSCYSDADCPLGQTCDTSFVVPDSGEYTWRFDAAHKQGASLCVPTVNDPDTACPRAWSTRDVAGGRFTEGREVCVDGDVQLNIGASDGDTHLQLRVDEPIPYPMMDAHIYLFGATTEIGPAHKNPDRPQGAVLDPDVGQHIRVLGTMRWDGDHGWYEVHPVKQWWVVE
;
A
#
# COMPACT_ATOMS: atom_id res chain seq x y z
N MET A 1 18.87 63.18 31.61
CA MET A 1 19.69 64.02 30.73
C MET A 1 21.12 64.08 31.25
N ARG A 2 22.04 63.34 30.61
CA ARG A 2 23.47 63.64 30.39
C ARG A 2 23.94 62.73 29.23
N PRO A 3 24.92 63.15 28.39
CA PRO A 3 25.05 62.72 26.99
C PRO A 3 26.28 61.83 26.68
N LEU A 4 26.20 61.07 25.57
CA LEU A 4 27.21 60.69 24.52
C LEU A 4 28.63 60.19 24.92
N PRO A 5 29.35 59.34 24.12
CA PRO A 5 29.49 59.40 22.64
C PRO A 5 29.45 58.03 21.90
N PHE A 6 28.80 57.90 20.73
CA PHE A 6 29.36 58.03 19.38
C PHE A 6 30.88 57.76 19.21
N TRP A 7 31.21 56.57 18.72
CA TRP A 7 32.41 56.33 17.91
C TRP A 7 32.01 55.74 16.56
N LEU A 8 32.72 56.23 15.54
CA LEU A 8 32.52 56.07 14.09
C LEU A 8 32.78 54.65 13.57
N LEU A 9 31.95 54.30 12.57
CA LEU A 9 32.26 53.70 11.26
C LEU A 9 33.75 53.48 10.89
N LEU A 10 34.05 52.33 10.25
CA LEU A 10 34.46 52.26 8.83
C LEU A 10 34.63 50.79 8.34
N LEU A 11 33.88 50.50 7.26
CA LEU A 11 34.22 49.76 6.03
C LEU A 11 34.42 48.23 6.03
N SER A 12 33.39 47.58 5.47
CA SER A 12 33.40 46.76 4.24
C SER A 12 34.67 45.95 3.93
N ALA A 13 34.54 44.63 4.06
CA ALA A 13 35.07 43.70 3.08
C ALA A 13 33.87 42.96 2.47
N CYS A 14 33.87 42.87 1.16
CA CYS A 14 32.85 42.23 0.33
C CYS A 14 32.72 40.75 0.71
N ASP A 15 31.57 40.34 1.21
CA ASP A 15 31.08 38.98 0.99
C ASP A 15 30.08 39.09 -0.15
N GLU A 16 30.35 38.35 -1.22
CA GLU A 16 29.40 38.11 -2.30
C GLU A 16 28.09 37.59 -1.70
N PRO A 17 26.91 37.98 -2.22
CA PRO A 17 25.70 37.28 -1.84
C PRO A 17 25.86 35.84 -2.33
N LEU A 18 26.02 34.92 -1.38
CA LEU A 18 25.77 33.50 -1.60
C LEU A 18 24.47 33.41 -2.40
N GLU A 19 24.55 32.77 -3.57
CA GLU A 19 23.39 32.54 -4.43
C GLU A 19 22.21 32.10 -3.58
N ASP A 20 21.14 32.85 -3.73
CA ASP A 20 19.83 32.66 -3.15
C ASP A 20 19.37 31.26 -3.56
N SER A 21 19.72 30.21 -2.79
CA SER A 21 19.00 28.95 -2.88
C SER A 21 17.62 29.25 -2.32
N ALA A 22 16.73 29.77 -3.18
CA ALA A 22 15.34 29.96 -2.86
C ALA A 22 14.88 28.68 -2.14
N ALA A 23 14.32 28.85 -0.93
CA ALA A 23 13.81 27.71 -0.18
C ALA A 23 12.93 26.86 -1.12
N PRO A 24 13.05 25.52 -1.09
CA PRO A 24 12.27 24.66 -1.97
C PRO A 24 10.80 25.05 -1.93
N ILE A 25 10.17 25.18 -3.10
CA ILE A 25 8.75 25.52 -3.17
C ILE A 25 7.99 24.35 -2.55
N THR A 26 7.13 24.64 -1.57
CA THR A 26 6.33 23.60 -0.91
C THR A 26 5.28 23.04 -1.87
N PRO A 27 4.87 21.77 -1.71
CA PRO A 27 3.86 21.15 -2.57
C PRO A 27 2.53 21.91 -2.55
N GLU A 28 2.13 22.42 -1.38
CA GLU A 28 0.91 23.21 -1.21
C GLU A 28 0.99 24.57 -1.93
N SER A 29 2.17 25.19 -1.98
CA SER A 29 2.38 26.42 -2.73
C SER A 29 2.26 26.19 -4.24
N ILE A 30 2.76 25.05 -4.75
CA ILE A 30 2.57 24.69 -6.16
C ILE A 30 1.09 24.47 -6.44
N ALA A 31 0.42 23.61 -5.67
CA ALA A 31 -1.00 23.31 -5.84
C ALA A 31 -1.88 24.56 -5.82
N ALA A 32 -1.51 25.57 -5.03
CA ALA A 32 -2.28 26.81 -4.91
C ALA A 32 -2.00 27.85 -6.02
N THR A 33 -0.84 27.82 -6.68
CA THR A 33 -0.38 28.96 -7.51
C THR A 33 0.10 28.60 -8.91
N ALA A 34 0.48 27.35 -9.16
CA ALA A 34 0.95 26.91 -10.47
C ALA A 34 -0.18 26.87 -11.49
N LYS A 35 0.20 27.00 -12.76
CA LYS A 35 -0.68 26.92 -13.92
C LYS A 35 -0.28 25.75 -14.80
N ASP A 36 -1.23 25.24 -15.57
CA ASP A 36 -0.97 24.17 -16.52
C ASP A 36 0.23 24.49 -17.41
N GLY A 37 1.24 23.61 -17.35
CA GLY A 37 2.45 23.70 -18.15
C GLY A 37 3.62 24.38 -17.45
N ASP A 38 3.45 24.87 -16.23
CA ASP A 38 4.56 25.38 -15.43
C ASP A 38 5.51 24.23 -15.09
N ALA A 39 6.82 24.48 -15.26
CA ALA A 39 7.85 23.59 -14.73
C ALA A 39 7.94 23.81 -13.22
N VAL A 40 7.92 22.73 -12.46
CA VAL A 40 7.89 22.77 -11.00
C VAL A 40 8.97 21.90 -10.39
N GLU A 41 9.47 22.34 -9.24
CA GLU A 41 10.36 21.60 -8.38
C GLU A 41 9.89 21.79 -6.94
N ALA A 42 9.71 20.68 -6.22
CA ALA A 42 9.30 20.70 -4.83
C ALA A 42 9.98 19.62 -4.01
N ARG A 43 10.03 19.89 -2.70
CA ARG A 43 10.52 18.98 -1.68
C ARG A 43 9.51 18.85 -0.55
N GLY A 44 9.42 17.67 0.03
CA GLY A 44 8.41 17.33 1.02
C GLY A 44 8.39 15.84 1.32
N PHE A 45 7.32 15.39 1.95
CA PHE A 45 7.12 14.03 2.40
C PHE A 45 6.01 13.34 1.63
N VAL A 46 6.18 12.06 1.40
CA VAL A 46 5.15 11.18 0.85
C VAL A 46 4.06 11.01 1.90
N HIS A 47 2.84 11.36 1.52
CA HIS A 47 1.68 11.18 2.37
C HIS A 47 1.04 9.80 2.18
N THR A 48 0.82 9.40 0.92
CA THR A 48 0.27 8.09 0.55
C THR A 48 0.48 7.84 -0.95
N LEU A 49 0.20 6.61 -1.39
CA LEU A 49 -0.03 6.27 -2.79
C LEU A 49 -1.53 6.07 -3.01
N THR A 50 -2.01 6.32 -4.22
CA THR A 50 -3.37 6.02 -4.65
C THR A 50 -3.42 5.65 -6.11
N TYR A 51 -4.54 5.09 -6.54
CA TYR A 51 -4.88 4.83 -7.92
C TYR A 51 -6.29 5.38 -8.20
N ASP A 52 -6.75 5.21 -9.42
CA ASP A 52 -8.13 5.47 -9.82
C ASP A 52 -8.71 4.13 -10.33
N THR A 53 -10.00 3.92 -10.12
CA THR A 53 -10.72 2.71 -10.55
C THR A 53 -11.96 3.10 -11.33
N TRP A 54 -12.46 2.18 -12.15
CA TRP A 54 -13.78 2.30 -12.74
C TRP A 54 -14.45 0.94 -12.78
N SER A 55 -15.74 0.94 -12.46
CA SER A 55 -16.62 -0.20 -12.77
C SER A 55 -16.90 -0.20 -14.26
N ALA A 56 -16.80 -1.35 -14.92
CA ALA A 56 -17.07 -1.49 -16.35
C ALA A 56 -18.45 -0.93 -16.79
N GLY A 57 -19.41 -0.84 -15.87
CA GLY A 57 -20.74 -0.25 -16.09
C GLY A 57 -20.79 1.29 -16.23
N ASP A 58 -19.70 2.00 -15.94
CA ASP A 58 -19.67 3.47 -15.88
C ASP A 58 -19.25 4.15 -17.19
N THR A 59 -19.16 3.38 -18.29
CA THR A 59 -18.77 3.93 -19.62
C THR A 59 -19.84 4.78 -20.30
N GLY A 60 -20.99 5.02 -19.66
CA GLY A 60 -22.05 5.88 -20.17
C GLY A 60 -22.72 5.38 -21.47
N GLU A 61 -22.29 4.24 -22.01
CA GLU A 61 -22.94 3.54 -23.12
C GLU A 61 -23.52 2.24 -22.57
N GLY A 62 -24.83 2.29 -22.32
CA GLY A 62 -25.53 1.26 -21.56
C GLY A 62 -25.45 -0.14 -22.16
N GLU A 63 -25.52 -1.12 -21.27
CA GLU A 63 -26.70 -1.96 -21.09
C GLU A 63 -26.63 -2.49 -19.66
N GLU A 64 -27.73 -2.43 -18.91
CA GLU A 64 -27.93 -3.20 -17.67
C GLU A 64 -27.90 -4.68 -18.05
N GLY A 65 -26.70 -5.19 -18.30
CA GLY A 65 -26.41 -6.59 -18.50
C GLY A 65 -25.99 -7.15 -17.15
N ASP A 66 -26.58 -8.28 -16.81
CA ASP A 66 -26.32 -9.22 -15.73
C ASP A 66 -24.88 -9.79 -15.71
N GLY A 67 -23.91 -9.05 -16.27
CA GLY A 67 -22.48 -9.28 -16.10
C GLY A 67 -22.00 -8.64 -14.81
N GLU A 68 -21.27 -9.42 -14.02
CA GLU A 68 -20.55 -8.95 -12.83
C GLU A 68 -19.78 -7.67 -13.17
N GLU A 69 -20.05 -6.56 -12.47
CA GLU A 69 -19.37 -5.29 -12.64
C GLU A 69 -17.89 -5.46 -12.26
N ALA A 70 -17.06 -5.88 -13.22
CA ALA A 70 -15.63 -5.99 -12.99
C ALA A 70 -15.03 -4.58 -12.84
N TRP A 71 -14.37 -4.34 -11.71
CA TRP A 71 -13.61 -3.13 -11.45
C TRP A 71 -12.25 -3.24 -12.12
N THR A 72 -11.93 -2.25 -12.93
CA THR A 72 -10.63 -2.13 -13.57
C THR A 72 -9.90 -0.94 -13.00
N ARG A 73 -8.60 -1.11 -12.71
CA ARG A 73 -7.72 0.01 -12.39
C ARG A 73 -7.61 0.91 -13.61
N LYS A 74 -7.86 2.21 -13.48
CA LYS A 74 -7.45 3.15 -14.53
C LYS A 74 -5.92 3.19 -14.54
N ASP A 75 -5.36 3.35 -15.73
CA ASP A 75 -3.91 3.55 -15.86
C ASP A 75 -3.51 4.81 -15.07
N GLY A 76 -2.39 4.71 -14.35
CA GLY A 76 -1.86 5.82 -13.56
C GLY A 76 -1.99 5.60 -12.06
N ARG A 77 -0.85 5.72 -11.38
CA ARG A 77 -0.76 5.75 -9.92
C ARG A 77 -0.34 7.15 -9.52
N TRP A 78 -0.82 7.61 -8.38
CA TRP A 78 -0.52 8.93 -7.87
C TRP A 78 0.20 8.80 -6.54
N LEU A 79 1.39 9.38 -6.46
CA LEU A 79 2.05 9.65 -5.19
C LEU A 79 1.51 10.97 -4.66
N LEU A 80 0.88 10.95 -3.49
CA LEU A 80 0.41 12.18 -2.86
C LEU A 80 1.49 12.72 -1.94
N PHE A 81 1.87 13.98 -2.15
CA PHE A 81 3.08 14.57 -1.59
C PHE A 81 2.81 15.95 -0.99
N ARG A 82 3.43 16.22 0.17
CA ARG A 82 3.10 17.36 1.06
C ARG A 82 4.32 17.93 1.77
N SER A 83 4.28 19.19 2.21
CA SER A 83 5.39 19.76 3.01
C SER A 83 5.43 19.24 4.44
N VAL A 84 4.29 18.81 4.97
CA VAL A 84 4.15 18.24 6.32
C VAL A 84 3.22 17.03 6.24
N ALA A 85 3.63 15.89 6.80
CA ALA A 85 2.72 14.78 7.04
C ALA A 85 1.70 15.23 8.10
N PRO A 86 0.40 15.34 7.76
CA PRO A 86 -0.58 15.83 8.73
C PRO A 86 -0.74 14.85 9.89
N GLU A 87 -0.69 15.36 11.13
CA GLU A 87 -1.10 14.60 12.31
C GLU A 87 -2.64 14.53 12.35
N GLY A 88 -3.21 13.33 12.12
CA GLY A 88 -4.51 12.90 12.65
C GLY A 88 -5.73 13.83 12.48
N VAL A 89 -5.90 14.48 11.33
CA VAL A 89 -7.15 15.19 10.98
C VAL A 89 -8.12 14.22 10.33
N ALA A 90 -9.30 13.97 10.91
CA ALA A 90 -10.30 13.12 10.28
C ALA A 90 -11.13 13.91 9.26
N TYR A 91 -11.73 13.24 8.26
CA TYR A 91 -12.71 13.86 7.35
C TYR A 91 -13.84 14.60 8.11
N ALA A 92 -14.23 14.09 9.28
CA ALA A 92 -15.22 14.70 10.15
C ALA A 92 -14.81 16.09 10.72
N ASP A 93 -13.52 16.41 10.74
CA ASP A 93 -12.99 17.70 11.20
C ASP A 93 -13.01 18.77 10.09
N VAL A 94 -13.07 18.34 8.82
CA VAL A 94 -13.42 19.23 7.72
C VAL A 94 -14.92 19.45 7.82
N ASN A 95 -15.32 20.62 8.30
CA ASN A 95 -16.72 20.96 8.45
C ASN A 95 -17.42 20.91 7.08
N ALA A 96 -18.05 19.77 6.77
CA ALA A 96 -18.68 19.47 5.48
C ALA A 96 -19.74 20.52 5.09
N ASP A 97 -20.24 21.28 6.06
CA ASP A 97 -21.18 22.38 5.85
C ASP A 97 -20.52 23.69 5.35
N LEU A 98 -19.17 23.80 5.34
CA LEU A 98 -18.43 25.03 5.04
C LEU A 98 -17.51 24.94 3.81
N VAL A 99 -17.30 23.76 3.25
CA VAL A 99 -16.34 23.51 2.17
C VAL A 99 -17.06 22.73 1.06
N THR A 100 -16.93 23.16 -0.19
CA THR A 100 -17.48 22.40 -1.32
C THR A 100 -16.76 21.05 -1.43
N GLU A 101 -17.40 20.05 -2.01
CA GLU A 101 -16.82 18.73 -2.26
C GLU A 101 -15.44 18.84 -2.95
N ASP A 102 -15.35 19.61 -4.04
CA ASP A 102 -14.08 19.88 -4.72
C ASP A 102 -13.01 20.50 -3.80
N ALA A 103 -13.38 21.41 -2.91
CA ALA A 103 -12.41 22.05 -2.02
C ALA A 103 -11.94 21.08 -0.92
N THR A 104 -12.79 20.15 -0.49
CA THR A 104 -12.42 19.07 0.42
C THR A 104 -11.47 18.09 -0.26
N ILE A 105 -11.71 17.78 -1.53
CA ILE A 105 -10.86 16.93 -2.37
C ILE A 105 -9.48 17.54 -2.53
N LEU A 106 -9.40 18.82 -2.91
CA LEU A 106 -8.12 19.52 -3.06
C LEU A 106 -7.33 19.53 -1.74
N LEU A 107 -8.02 19.72 -0.61
CA LEU A 107 -7.40 19.66 0.70
C LEU A 107 -6.89 18.27 1.06
N GLY A 108 -7.62 17.20 0.72
CA GLY A 108 -7.22 15.79 0.91
C GLY A 108 -6.10 15.33 -0.03
N TRP A 109 -6.09 15.83 -1.27
CA TRP A 109 -5.16 15.43 -2.32
C TRP A 109 -3.72 15.93 -2.08
N GLY A 110 -3.53 17.22 -1.80
CA GLY A 110 -2.19 17.82 -1.73
C GLY A 110 -1.65 18.09 -3.12
N LEU A 111 -0.41 17.67 -3.43
CA LEU A 111 0.13 17.64 -4.79
C LEU A 111 0.35 16.19 -5.22
N GLY A 112 -0.35 15.76 -6.27
CA GLY A 112 -0.16 14.42 -6.83
C GLY A 112 1.07 14.37 -7.73
N VAL A 113 1.72 13.23 -7.82
CA VAL A 113 2.79 12.96 -8.79
C VAL A 113 2.37 11.74 -9.59
N ALA A 114 2.26 11.90 -10.91
CA ALA A 114 1.97 10.79 -11.80
C ALA A 114 3.14 9.81 -11.76
N LEU A 115 2.87 8.57 -11.39
CA LEU A 115 3.83 7.47 -11.44
C LEU A 115 3.46 6.52 -12.57
N SER A 116 4.47 6.12 -13.34
CA SER A 116 4.43 4.94 -14.19
C SER A 116 4.58 3.66 -13.36
N ASP A 117 4.26 2.51 -13.94
CA ASP A 117 4.41 1.22 -13.25
C ASP A 117 5.86 0.86 -12.93
N THR A 118 6.83 1.45 -13.64
CA THR A 118 8.26 1.20 -13.46
C THR A 118 8.95 2.14 -12.49
N ASP A 119 8.26 3.20 -12.05
CA ASP A 119 8.88 4.18 -11.16
C ASP A 119 9.15 3.57 -9.78
N ALA A 120 10.25 4.02 -9.17
CA ALA A 120 10.49 3.77 -7.77
C ALA A 120 9.31 4.35 -6.97
N ARG A 121 8.87 3.63 -5.94
CA ARG A 121 7.76 4.03 -5.08
C ARG A 121 8.33 4.49 -3.74
N PRO A 122 8.48 5.80 -3.50
CA PRO A 122 8.89 6.29 -2.19
C PRO A 122 7.95 5.82 -1.09
N ARG A 123 8.48 5.64 0.12
CA ARG A 123 7.74 5.19 1.30
C ARG A 123 6.89 6.30 1.85
N ILE A 124 5.75 5.99 2.47
CA ILE A 124 5.09 6.96 3.34
C ILE A 124 6.14 7.50 4.32
N ASP A 125 6.12 8.81 4.52
CA ASP A 125 7.08 9.59 5.31
C ASP A 125 8.52 9.66 4.76
N ASP A 126 8.84 9.03 3.61
CA ASP A 126 10.10 9.34 2.91
C ASP A 126 10.07 10.81 2.48
N GLU A 127 11.21 11.48 2.68
CA GLU A 127 11.42 12.81 2.11
C GLU A 127 11.85 12.65 0.64
N ILE A 128 11.16 13.33 -0.26
CA ILE A 128 11.41 13.27 -1.69
C ILE A 128 11.59 14.67 -2.29
N GLU A 129 12.33 14.70 -3.39
CA GLU A 129 12.40 15.81 -4.32
C GLU A 129 11.70 15.38 -5.61
N VAL A 130 10.80 16.24 -6.10
CA VAL A 130 9.99 16.02 -7.29
C VAL A 130 10.21 17.18 -8.24
N SER A 131 10.53 16.87 -9.49
CA SER A 131 10.56 17.85 -10.58
C SER A 131 9.75 17.37 -11.77
N GLY A 132 9.01 18.26 -12.43
CA GLY A 132 8.21 17.90 -13.60
C GLY A 132 7.36 19.04 -14.12
N THR A 133 6.25 18.72 -14.77
CA THR A 133 5.30 19.69 -15.33
C THR A 133 3.99 19.68 -14.56
N PHE A 134 3.57 20.83 -14.06
CA PHE A 134 2.28 20.95 -13.39
C PHE A 134 1.10 20.84 -14.37
N ARG A 135 0.07 20.10 -13.97
CA ARG A 135 -1.22 19.98 -14.66
C ARG A 135 -2.36 19.88 -13.65
N TRP A 136 -3.53 20.37 -14.06
CA TRP A 136 -4.81 19.93 -13.52
C TRP A 136 -5.24 18.64 -14.20
N SER A 137 -5.29 17.55 -13.44
CA SER A 137 -5.82 16.26 -13.90
C SER A 137 -7.25 16.06 -13.38
N THR A 138 -7.89 14.97 -13.79
CA THR A 138 -9.17 14.52 -13.27
C THR A 138 -8.97 13.21 -12.51
N TRP A 139 -9.51 13.14 -11.31
CA TRP A 139 -9.50 11.95 -10.48
C TRP A 139 -10.88 11.77 -9.84
N ASN A 140 -11.51 10.63 -10.09
CA ASN A 140 -12.91 10.37 -9.73
C ASN A 140 -13.84 11.54 -10.10
N ASP A 141 -13.74 12.05 -11.34
CA ASP A 141 -14.46 13.23 -11.86
C ASP A 141 -14.18 14.59 -11.19
N HIS A 142 -13.23 14.66 -10.27
CA HIS A 142 -12.83 15.90 -9.61
C HIS A 142 -11.47 16.42 -10.10
N PRO A 143 -11.31 17.76 -10.21
CA PRO A 143 -10.05 18.35 -10.62
C PRO A 143 -9.01 18.20 -9.50
N VAL A 144 -7.82 17.70 -9.84
CA VAL A 144 -6.73 17.50 -8.87
C VAL A 144 -5.40 18.05 -9.41
N PRO A 145 -4.57 18.70 -8.56
CA PRO A 145 -3.27 19.21 -8.97
C PRO A 145 -2.25 18.08 -9.02
N VAL A 146 -1.56 17.94 -10.16
CA VAL A 146 -0.57 16.88 -10.35
C VAL A 146 0.70 17.38 -11.02
N VAL A 147 1.79 16.64 -10.81
CA VAL A 147 3.04 16.76 -11.54
C VAL A 147 3.15 15.57 -12.49
N GLU A 148 3.17 15.86 -13.79
CA GLU A 148 3.41 14.89 -14.86
C GLU A 148 4.86 14.93 -15.33
N ASP A 149 5.27 13.91 -16.09
CA ASP A 149 6.65 13.73 -16.57
C ASP A 149 7.66 13.85 -15.42
N ALA A 150 7.26 13.35 -14.25
CA ALA A 150 7.94 13.62 -13.01
C ALA A 150 9.22 12.79 -12.88
N THR A 151 10.26 13.42 -12.34
CA THR A 151 11.40 12.73 -11.75
C THR A 151 11.24 12.79 -10.24
N VAL A 152 11.28 11.62 -9.60
CA VAL A 152 11.16 11.48 -8.14
C VAL A 152 12.48 10.97 -7.58
N THR A 153 13.06 11.72 -6.64
CA THR A 153 14.28 11.34 -5.94
C THR A 153 14.00 11.21 -4.45
N VAL A 154 14.29 10.04 -3.86
CA VAL A 154 14.24 9.86 -2.41
C VAL A 154 15.46 10.53 -1.79
N VAL A 155 15.22 11.57 -0.98
CA VAL A 155 16.27 12.32 -0.27
C VAL A 155 16.69 11.58 1.00
N THR A 156 15.70 11.08 1.76
CA THR A 156 15.92 10.22 2.91
C THR A 156 14.94 9.06 2.90
N GLY A 157 15.47 7.84 2.97
CA GLY A 157 14.73 6.59 2.92
C GLY A 157 15.70 5.45 2.61
N ALA A 158 15.31 4.19 2.83
CA ALA A 158 16.15 3.08 2.39
C ALA A 158 15.83 2.72 0.93
N THR A 159 16.86 2.63 0.09
CA THR A 159 16.73 2.16 -1.29
C THR A 159 16.55 0.64 -1.26
N PRO A 160 15.37 0.10 -1.64
CA PRO A 160 15.18 -1.34 -1.73
C PRO A 160 15.94 -1.91 -2.94
N GLY A 161 16.18 -3.21 -2.91
CA GLY A 161 17.01 -3.89 -3.90
C GLY A 161 16.39 -3.92 -5.29
N ALA A 162 17.22 -3.70 -6.30
CA ALA A 162 16.83 -3.73 -7.70
C ALA A 162 16.73 -5.17 -8.24
N ALA A 163 16.14 -5.34 -9.42
CA ALA A 163 16.04 -6.65 -10.06
C ALA A 163 17.43 -7.31 -10.23
N GLY A 164 17.54 -8.57 -9.80
CA GLY A 164 18.77 -9.36 -9.80
C GLY A 164 19.63 -9.25 -8.54
N GLU A 165 19.33 -8.33 -7.63
CA GLU A 165 20.03 -8.24 -6.34
C GLU A 165 19.59 -9.36 -5.39
N THR A 166 20.49 -9.79 -4.51
CA THR A 166 20.21 -10.85 -3.54
C THR A 166 19.23 -10.36 -2.47
N CYS A 167 18.31 -11.23 -2.07
CA CYS A 167 17.30 -10.94 -1.06
C CYS A 167 17.10 -12.15 -0.15
N ALA A 168 16.64 -11.87 1.07
CA ALA A 168 16.23 -12.86 2.08
C ALA A 168 14.71 -12.81 2.33
N SER A 169 14.06 -11.71 1.95
CA SER A 169 12.61 -11.51 2.01
C SER A 169 12.16 -10.57 0.90
N ASP A 170 10.85 -10.50 0.66
CA ASP A 170 10.30 -9.55 -0.31
C ASP A 170 10.61 -8.10 0.06
N ASP A 171 10.70 -7.77 1.35
CA ASP A 171 11.05 -6.44 1.86
C ASP A 171 12.46 -5.97 1.52
N ASP A 172 13.35 -6.88 1.14
CA ASP A 172 14.67 -6.51 0.61
C ASP A 172 14.58 -5.99 -0.83
N CYS A 173 13.48 -6.25 -1.54
CA CYS A 173 13.28 -5.90 -2.95
C CYS A 173 12.39 -4.68 -3.14
N ALA A 174 12.59 -3.96 -4.24
CA ALA A 174 11.70 -2.87 -4.65
C ALA A 174 10.23 -3.31 -4.67
N ASP A 175 9.30 -2.41 -4.37
CA ASP A 175 7.90 -2.76 -4.09
C ASP A 175 7.16 -3.43 -5.27
N THR A 176 7.67 -3.24 -6.49
CA THR A 176 7.19 -3.88 -7.73
C THR A 176 7.82 -5.25 -8.00
N LEU A 177 8.68 -5.71 -7.11
CA LEU A 177 9.41 -6.98 -7.20
C LEU A 177 9.08 -7.86 -6.00
N VAL A 178 9.40 -9.14 -6.16
CA VAL A 178 9.39 -10.16 -5.11
C VAL A 178 10.78 -10.77 -5.00
N CYS A 179 11.08 -11.37 -3.86
CA CYS A 179 12.26 -12.18 -3.71
C CYS A 179 12.00 -13.58 -4.27
N ASP A 180 12.55 -13.89 -5.44
CA ASP A 180 12.33 -15.19 -6.05
C ASP A 180 12.91 -16.30 -5.18
N ARG A 181 12.05 -17.27 -4.83
CA ARG A 181 12.36 -18.36 -3.90
C ARG A 181 13.48 -19.27 -4.39
N ALA A 182 13.56 -19.48 -5.71
CA ALA A 182 14.51 -20.42 -6.31
C ALA A 182 15.89 -19.78 -6.49
N THR A 183 15.93 -18.49 -6.84
CA THR A 183 17.19 -17.78 -7.11
C THR A 183 17.67 -16.94 -5.95
N THR A 184 16.83 -16.66 -4.94
CA THR A 184 17.10 -15.72 -3.83
C THR A 184 17.51 -14.34 -4.32
N THR A 185 16.85 -13.88 -5.39
CA THR A 185 17.09 -12.56 -5.98
C THR A 185 15.80 -11.83 -6.28
N CYS A 186 15.82 -10.50 -6.23
CA CYS A 186 14.69 -9.66 -6.59
C CYS A 186 14.31 -9.85 -8.06
N ALA A 187 13.06 -10.16 -8.33
CA ALA A 187 12.53 -10.43 -9.65
C ALA A 187 11.10 -9.90 -9.78
N ALA A 188 10.62 -9.72 -11.02
CA ALA A 188 9.22 -9.39 -11.24
C ALA A 188 8.33 -10.49 -10.65
N ALA A 189 7.24 -10.08 -10.00
CA ALA A 189 6.23 -11.04 -9.56
C ALA A 189 5.69 -11.83 -10.76
N LYS A 190 5.31 -13.08 -10.50
CA LYS A 190 4.55 -13.85 -11.47
C LYS A 190 3.12 -13.32 -11.48
N GLU A 191 2.53 -13.23 -12.67
CA GLU A 191 1.15 -12.81 -12.81
C GLU A 191 0.24 -13.72 -11.99
N LEU A 192 -0.47 -13.13 -11.04
CA LEU A 192 -1.48 -13.80 -10.24
C LEU A 192 -2.83 -13.61 -10.93
N GLY A 193 -3.28 -14.66 -11.62
CA GLY A 193 -4.70 -14.79 -11.99
C GLY A 193 -5.36 -15.85 -11.12
N TRP A 194 -6.69 -15.86 -11.07
CA TRP A 194 -7.53 -16.94 -10.51
C TRP A 194 -7.33 -18.33 -11.19
N GLY A 195 -6.32 -18.51 -12.04
CA GLY A 195 -5.92 -19.80 -12.62
C GLY A 195 -4.40 -20.02 -12.61
N ALA A 196 -3.63 -19.14 -11.98
CA ALA A 196 -2.19 -19.28 -11.83
C ALA A 196 -1.84 -20.38 -10.80
N LEU A 197 -0.56 -20.79 -10.74
CA LEU A 197 -0.09 -21.80 -9.78
C LEU A 197 -0.31 -21.30 -8.34
N TRP A 198 -1.40 -21.75 -7.75
CA TRP A 198 -2.03 -21.22 -6.55
C TRP A 198 -1.19 -21.11 -5.29
N ARG A 199 -0.05 -21.78 -5.18
CA ARG A 199 0.84 -21.67 -4.01
C ARG A 199 1.22 -20.24 -3.63
N ASP A 200 1.28 -19.35 -4.62
CA ASP A 200 1.55 -17.92 -4.41
C ASP A 200 0.34 -17.17 -3.82
N VAL A 201 -0.87 -17.69 -4.02
CA VAL A 201 -2.18 -17.11 -3.68
C VAL A 201 -2.85 -17.79 -2.47
N ASP A 202 -2.47 -19.02 -2.14
CA ASP A 202 -3.15 -19.82 -1.11
C ASP A 202 -2.24 -20.44 -0.06
N GLY A 203 -0.93 -20.21 -0.23
CA GLY A 203 0.08 -20.77 0.67
C GLY A 203 0.17 -22.29 0.62
N SER A 204 -0.39 -22.97 -0.39
CA SER A 204 -0.23 -24.41 -0.56
C SER A 204 1.22 -24.77 -0.87
N CYS A 205 1.69 -25.90 -0.33
CA CYS A 205 3.06 -26.35 -0.53
C CYS A 205 3.19 -27.87 -0.55
N TYR A 206 4.24 -28.36 -1.19
CA TYR A 206 4.68 -29.74 -1.14
C TYR A 206 6.07 -29.88 -0.53
N SER A 207 6.83 -28.78 -0.51
CA SER A 207 8.17 -28.67 0.05
C SER A 207 8.49 -27.21 0.43
N ASP A 208 9.55 -26.99 1.19
CA ASP A 208 10.00 -25.62 1.54
C ASP A 208 10.29 -24.75 0.33
N ALA A 209 10.66 -25.34 -0.82
CA ALA A 209 10.92 -24.61 -2.05
C ALA A 209 9.66 -23.97 -2.66
N ASP A 210 8.47 -24.41 -2.24
CA ASP A 210 7.20 -23.81 -2.64
C ASP A 210 6.87 -22.55 -1.82
N CYS A 211 7.46 -22.38 -0.64
CA CYS A 211 7.11 -21.33 0.31
C CYS A 211 7.94 -20.06 0.13
N PRO A 212 7.35 -18.87 0.35
CA PRO A 212 8.11 -17.63 0.44
C PRO A 212 9.29 -17.74 1.41
N LEU A 213 10.35 -16.98 1.15
CA LEU A 213 11.49 -16.97 2.07
C LEU A 213 11.05 -16.49 3.46
N GLY A 214 11.58 -17.12 4.51
CA GLY A 214 11.12 -16.93 5.89
C GLY A 214 9.97 -17.85 6.31
N GLN A 215 9.39 -18.62 5.38
CA GLN A 215 8.35 -19.62 5.64
C GLN A 215 8.87 -21.04 5.36
N THR A 216 8.20 -22.03 5.92
CA THR A 216 8.45 -23.46 5.72
C THR A 216 7.15 -24.17 5.39
N CYS A 217 7.25 -25.28 4.68
CA CYS A 217 6.09 -26.11 4.41
C CYS A 217 5.79 -26.98 5.63
N ASP A 218 4.63 -26.79 6.27
CA ASP A 218 4.16 -27.62 7.39
C ASP A 218 3.71 -29.00 6.92
N THR A 219 4.68 -29.82 6.50
CA THR A 219 4.46 -31.19 6.01
C THR A 219 3.89 -32.13 7.06
N SER A 220 3.83 -31.71 8.33
CA SER A 220 3.14 -32.45 9.39
C SER A 220 1.62 -32.25 9.38
N PHE A 221 1.14 -31.27 8.61
CA PHE A 221 -0.26 -31.02 8.34
C PHE A 221 -0.56 -31.06 6.84
N VAL A 222 -1.18 -32.16 6.42
CA VAL A 222 -1.75 -32.26 5.07
C VAL A 222 -3.19 -31.76 5.12
N VAL A 223 -3.53 -30.81 4.25
CA VAL A 223 -4.89 -30.27 4.17
C VAL A 223 -5.86 -31.38 3.78
N PRO A 224 -6.99 -31.55 4.50
CA PRO A 224 -7.97 -32.58 4.17
C PRO A 224 -8.55 -32.41 2.76
N ASP A 225 -8.77 -33.51 2.05
CA ASP A 225 -9.40 -33.52 0.71
C ASP A 225 -10.90 -33.20 0.72
N SER A 226 -11.51 -33.08 1.91
CA SER A 226 -12.91 -32.70 2.10
C SER A 226 -13.17 -32.16 3.50
N GLY A 227 -14.29 -31.46 3.68
CA GLY A 227 -14.72 -30.92 4.98
C GLY A 227 -14.69 -29.40 5.02
N GLU A 228 -14.77 -28.85 6.22
CA GLU A 228 -14.82 -27.40 6.46
C GLU A 228 -13.51 -26.70 6.07
N TYR A 229 -12.38 -27.32 6.41
CA TYR A 229 -11.03 -26.77 6.24
C TYR A 229 -10.29 -27.32 5.00
N THR A 230 -11.02 -27.67 3.95
CA THR A 230 -10.45 -28.17 2.68
C THR A 230 -10.18 -27.02 1.69
N TRP A 231 -9.41 -27.31 0.65
CA TRP A 231 -9.25 -26.42 -0.49
C TRP A 231 -10.60 -26.19 -1.19
N ARG A 232 -11.04 -24.93 -1.26
CA ARG A 232 -12.29 -24.57 -1.95
C ARG A 232 -12.10 -24.45 -3.46
N PHE A 233 -10.92 -24.00 -3.89
CA PHE A 233 -10.56 -23.89 -5.31
C PHE A 233 -9.46 -24.84 -5.68
N ASP A 234 -9.65 -25.42 -6.85
CA ASP A 234 -8.69 -26.28 -7.50
C ASP A 234 -8.18 -27.43 -6.62
N ALA A 235 -9.08 -27.96 -5.78
CA ALA A 235 -8.78 -29.00 -4.80
C ALA A 235 -8.13 -30.24 -5.45
N ALA A 236 -8.47 -30.53 -6.70
CA ALA A 236 -7.90 -31.64 -7.46
C ALA A 236 -6.37 -31.49 -7.69
N HIS A 237 -5.88 -30.27 -7.97
CA HIS A 237 -4.44 -30.03 -8.13
C HIS A 237 -3.70 -29.81 -6.81
N LYS A 238 -4.44 -29.62 -5.70
CA LYS A 238 -3.90 -29.38 -4.35
C LYS A 238 -4.05 -30.57 -3.42
N GLN A 239 -4.47 -31.72 -3.95
CA GLN A 239 -4.60 -32.94 -3.19
C GLN A 239 -3.25 -33.32 -2.56
N GLY A 240 -3.24 -33.51 -1.25
CA GLY A 240 -2.01 -33.81 -0.50
C GLY A 240 -1.10 -32.61 -0.26
N ALA A 241 -1.50 -31.39 -0.63
CA ALA A 241 -0.76 -30.19 -0.28
C ALA A 241 -0.82 -29.90 1.22
N SER A 242 0.26 -29.30 1.72
CA SER A 242 0.38 -28.74 3.07
C SER A 242 0.28 -27.21 3.00
N LEU A 243 0.58 -26.52 4.11
CA LEU A 243 0.54 -25.06 4.19
C LEU A 243 1.92 -24.46 4.44
N CYS A 244 2.23 -23.37 3.76
CA CYS A 244 3.33 -22.48 4.09
C CYS A 244 3.01 -21.75 5.39
N VAL A 245 3.91 -21.86 6.35
CA VAL A 245 3.78 -21.24 7.66
C VAL A 245 5.05 -20.47 8.00
N PRO A 246 4.96 -19.38 8.78
CA PRO A 246 6.15 -18.69 9.29
C PRO A 246 7.08 -19.65 10.04
N THR A 247 8.38 -19.50 9.82
CA THR A 247 9.40 -20.27 10.57
C THR A 247 9.55 -19.79 12.01
N VAL A 248 9.07 -18.58 12.29
CA VAL A 248 9.12 -17.91 13.59
C VAL A 248 7.74 -17.35 13.93
N ASN A 249 7.32 -17.47 15.19
CA ASN A 249 6.05 -16.94 15.68
C ASN A 249 6.19 -15.59 16.41
N ASP A 250 7.33 -14.93 16.24
CA ASP A 250 7.60 -13.60 16.80
C ASP A 250 7.33 -12.56 15.71
N PRO A 251 6.43 -11.58 15.93
CA PRO A 251 6.04 -10.62 14.89
C PRO A 251 7.21 -9.77 14.42
N ASP A 252 8.16 -9.42 15.28
CA ASP A 252 9.29 -8.56 14.89
C ASP A 252 10.32 -9.31 14.06
N THR A 253 10.43 -10.62 14.26
CA THR A 253 11.31 -11.48 13.45
C THR A 253 10.63 -11.95 12.16
N ALA A 254 9.33 -12.29 12.21
CA ALA A 254 8.56 -12.72 11.05
C ALA A 254 8.29 -11.57 10.09
N CYS A 255 8.10 -10.37 10.65
CA CYS A 255 7.84 -9.14 9.96
C CYS A 255 8.85 -8.09 10.43
N PRO A 256 10.12 -8.18 9.98
CA PRO A 256 11.15 -7.19 10.31
C PRO A 256 10.76 -5.79 9.86
N ARG A 257 9.78 -5.71 8.96
CA ARG A 257 9.10 -4.51 8.57
C ARG A 257 7.60 -4.75 8.54
N ALA A 258 6.85 -3.82 9.10
CA ALA A 258 5.40 -3.79 9.00
C ALA A 258 4.97 -2.49 8.33
N TRP A 259 4.11 -2.64 7.34
CA TRP A 259 3.61 -1.58 6.49
C TRP A 259 2.31 -1.04 7.04
N SER A 260 2.05 0.25 6.81
CA SER A 260 0.75 0.80 7.13
C SER A 260 -0.30 0.24 6.18
N THR A 261 -1.55 0.22 6.63
CA THR A 261 -2.69 -0.09 5.76
C THR A 261 -2.80 0.85 4.57
N ARG A 262 -2.30 2.09 4.69
CA ARG A 262 -2.26 3.08 3.59
C ARG A 262 -1.32 2.66 2.46
N ASP A 263 -0.16 2.10 2.78
CA ASP A 263 0.77 1.59 1.76
C ASP A 263 0.09 0.50 0.93
N VAL A 264 -0.64 -0.40 1.58
CA VAL A 264 -1.31 -1.51 0.92
C VAL A 264 -2.55 -1.06 0.15
N ALA A 265 -3.45 -0.30 0.79
CA ALA A 265 -4.69 0.18 0.19
C ALA A 265 -4.44 1.07 -1.03
N GLY A 266 -3.31 1.82 -1.05
CA GLY A 266 -2.84 2.63 -2.17
C GLY A 266 -2.21 1.84 -3.31
N GLY A 267 -2.16 0.52 -3.22
CA GLY A 267 -1.63 -0.37 -4.24
C GLY A 267 -0.12 -0.37 -4.38
N ARG A 268 0.62 0.00 -3.33
CA ARG A 268 2.08 0.13 -3.39
C ARG A 268 2.79 -1.12 -3.91
N PHE A 269 2.28 -2.30 -3.61
CA PHE A 269 2.97 -3.55 -3.90
C PHE A 269 2.47 -4.21 -5.18
N THR A 270 3.35 -4.95 -5.83
CA THR A 270 2.94 -5.93 -6.84
C THR A 270 2.15 -7.08 -6.20
N GLU A 271 1.20 -7.63 -6.95
CA GLU A 271 0.47 -8.83 -6.55
C GLU A 271 1.45 -10.01 -6.42
N GLY A 272 1.22 -10.88 -5.42
CA GLY A 272 2.08 -12.05 -5.15
C GLY A 272 3.24 -11.79 -4.20
N ARG A 273 3.40 -10.54 -3.77
CA ARG A 273 4.36 -10.16 -2.73
C ARG A 273 3.81 -10.53 -1.35
N GLU A 274 4.65 -11.11 -0.50
CA GLU A 274 4.37 -11.21 0.92
C GLU A 274 4.54 -9.85 1.58
N VAL A 275 3.52 -9.43 2.31
CA VAL A 275 3.53 -8.17 3.04
C VAL A 275 3.12 -8.43 4.48
N CYS A 276 3.78 -7.70 5.38
CA CYS A 276 3.32 -7.56 6.75
C CYS A 276 2.64 -6.20 6.92
N VAL A 277 1.42 -6.19 7.45
CA VAL A 277 0.62 -4.96 7.61
C VAL A 277 0.26 -4.77 9.07
N ASP A 278 0.51 -3.57 9.58
CA ASP A 278 0.09 -3.12 10.91
C ASP A 278 -1.15 -2.24 10.81
N GLY A 279 -2.09 -2.41 11.73
CA GLY A 279 -3.27 -1.57 11.81
C GLY A 279 -4.27 -2.01 12.88
N ASP A 280 -5.28 -1.16 13.11
CA ASP A 280 -6.35 -1.43 14.06
C ASP A 280 -7.53 -2.12 13.38
N VAL A 281 -8.00 -3.23 13.97
CA VAL A 281 -9.20 -3.94 13.52
C VAL A 281 -10.43 -3.09 13.84
N GLN A 282 -11.10 -2.54 12.84
CA GLN A 282 -12.33 -1.77 13.06
C GLN A 282 -13.59 -2.61 12.85
N LEU A 283 -13.51 -3.58 11.95
CA LEU A 283 -14.64 -4.43 11.60
C LEU A 283 -14.18 -5.86 11.38
N ASN A 284 -14.98 -6.80 11.85
CA ASN A 284 -14.83 -8.21 11.59
C ASN A 284 -16.17 -8.77 11.11
N ILE A 285 -16.26 -9.06 9.81
CA ILE A 285 -17.37 -9.76 9.16
C ILE A 285 -16.83 -11.13 8.75
N GLY A 286 -16.77 -12.08 9.69
CA GLY A 286 -16.29 -13.42 9.40
C GLY A 286 -17.19 -14.18 8.41
N ALA A 287 -16.60 -14.95 7.50
CA ALA A 287 -17.33 -15.90 6.68
C ALA A 287 -17.73 -17.14 7.49
N SER A 288 -18.83 -17.76 7.09
CA SER A 288 -19.29 -19.01 7.70
C SER A 288 -18.37 -20.21 7.47
N ASP A 289 -17.45 -20.14 6.50
CA ASP A 289 -16.48 -21.21 6.20
C ASP A 289 -15.09 -20.97 6.82
N GLY A 290 -14.89 -19.86 7.55
CA GLY A 290 -13.62 -19.51 8.19
C GLY A 290 -12.58 -18.95 7.24
N ASP A 291 -12.93 -18.67 5.98
CA ASP A 291 -12.02 -18.00 5.06
C ASP A 291 -11.93 -16.51 5.44
N THR A 292 -10.75 -16.05 5.87
CA THR A 292 -10.54 -14.65 6.26
C THR A 292 -9.49 -14.03 5.34
N HIS A 293 -9.90 -12.99 4.62
CA HIS A 293 -9.00 -12.03 3.98
C HIS A 293 -9.00 -10.70 4.74
N LEU A 294 -7.92 -9.96 4.57
CA LEU A 294 -7.85 -8.57 4.98
C LEU A 294 -8.17 -7.69 3.76
N GLN A 295 -9.34 -7.07 3.73
CA GLN A 295 -9.68 -6.11 2.68
C GLN A 295 -9.27 -4.71 3.13
N LEU A 296 -8.56 -4.01 2.25
CA LEU A 296 -8.04 -2.68 2.53
C LEU A 296 -8.53 -1.74 1.44
N ARG A 297 -9.67 -1.12 1.72
CA ARG A 297 -10.23 -0.03 0.93
C ARG A 297 -10.05 1.28 1.69
N VAL A 298 -9.52 2.28 1.01
CA VAL A 298 -9.62 3.68 1.44
C VAL A 298 -10.77 4.30 0.68
N ASP A 299 -11.66 5.00 1.38
CA ASP A 299 -12.72 5.77 0.73
C ASP A 299 -12.08 6.89 -0.09
N GLU A 300 -12.48 6.96 -1.35
CA GLU A 300 -12.03 7.92 -2.33
C GLU A 300 -13.03 9.09 -2.37
N PRO A 301 -12.64 10.38 -2.25
CA PRO A 301 -11.31 10.99 -2.10
C PRO A 301 -10.60 10.62 -0.83
N ILE A 302 -9.30 10.30 -0.92
CA ILE A 302 -8.48 10.00 0.27
C ILE A 302 -8.71 11.11 1.28
N PRO A 303 -9.42 10.81 2.38
CA PRO A 303 -9.68 11.82 3.37
C PRO A 303 -8.35 12.23 3.99
N TYR A 304 -8.17 13.55 4.19
CA TYR A 304 -7.12 14.09 5.05
C TYR A 304 -7.14 13.30 6.38
N PRO A 305 -5.95 12.97 6.91
CA PRO A 305 -5.57 11.65 7.37
C PRO A 305 -6.59 11.03 8.32
N MET A 306 -7.48 10.22 7.76
CA MET A 306 -7.96 9.09 8.54
C MET A 306 -6.72 8.28 8.87
N MET A 307 -6.34 8.33 10.15
CA MET A 307 -5.29 7.50 10.75
C MET A 307 -5.36 6.13 10.11
N ASP A 308 -4.22 5.64 9.61
CA ASP A 308 -4.03 4.33 8.98
C ASP A 308 -5.33 3.60 8.69
N ALA A 309 -5.80 3.69 7.44
CA ALA A 309 -7.05 3.09 6.97
C ALA A 309 -7.39 1.83 7.76
N HIS A 310 -8.52 1.83 8.45
CA HIS A 310 -8.81 0.74 9.37
C HIS A 310 -8.73 -0.62 8.69
N ILE A 311 -8.28 -1.62 9.44
CA ILE A 311 -8.30 -3.00 8.98
C ILE A 311 -9.75 -3.49 9.04
N TYR A 312 -10.27 -3.88 7.88
CA TYR A 312 -11.52 -4.60 7.78
C TYR A 312 -11.23 -6.08 7.50
N LEU A 313 -11.59 -6.91 8.47
CA LEU A 313 -11.55 -8.36 8.31
C LEU A 313 -12.86 -8.79 7.68
N PHE A 314 -12.77 -9.29 6.46
CA PHE A 314 -13.91 -9.86 5.76
C PHE A 314 -13.65 -11.33 5.52
N GLY A 315 -14.72 -12.10 5.54
CA GLY A 315 -14.73 -13.40 4.94
C GLY A 315 -15.76 -13.41 3.83
N ALA A 316 -15.34 -13.82 2.65
CA ALA A 316 -16.22 -14.27 1.60
C ALA A 316 -16.22 -15.80 1.60
N THR A 317 -17.41 -16.39 1.62
CA THR A 317 -17.53 -17.82 1.36
C THR A 317 -16.95 -18.09 -0.01
N THR A 318 -16.07 -19.09 -0.11
CA THR A 318 -15.44 -19.51 -1.36
C THR A 318 -14.33 -18.59 -1.86
N GLU A 319 -13.26 -18.29 -1.11
CA GLU A 319 -12.18 -17.45 -1.66
C GLU A 319 -10.73 -17.92 -1.51
N ILE A 320 -10.46 -19.07 -0.85
CA ILE A 320 -9.36 -20.05 -1.04
C ILE A 320 -8.83 -20.64 0.32
N GLY A 321 -9.13 -20.11 1.51
CA GLY A 321 -8.24 -20.23 2.67
C GLY A 321 -8.69 -20.82 4.03
N PRO A 322 -9.75 -21.64 4.21
CA PRO A 322 -10.11 -22.11 5.56
C PRO A 322 -9.06 -23.07 6.16
N ALA A 323 -8.15 -23.62 5.36
CA ALA A 323 -7.13 -24.56 5.83
C ALA A 323 -6.24 -23.96 6.94
N HIS A 324 -5.91 -22.66 6.88
CA HIS A 324 -5.16 -21.98 7.95
C HIS A 324 -5.95 -21.86 9.27
N LYS A 325 -7.27 -22.01 9.24
CA LYS A 325 -8.11 -22.04 10.44
C LYS A 325 -8.27 -23.42 11.06
N ASN A 326 -7.72 -24.47 10.46
CA ASN A 326 -7.96 -25.81 10.96
C ASN A 326 -7.36 -26.00 12.37
N PRO A 327 -8.17 -26.33 13.40
CA PRO A 327 -7.70 -26.51 14.77
C PRO A 327 -6.80 -27.74 14.96
N ASP A 328 -6.82 -28.68 14.01
CA ASP A 328 -5.96 -29.87 14.04
C ASP A 328 -4.54 -29.60 13.53
N ARG A 329 -4.24 -28.37 13.08
CA ARG A 329 -2.89 -27.95 12.71
C ARG A 329 -1.94 -28.02 13.93
N PRO A 330 -0.69 -28.47 13.77
CA PRO A 330 0.30 -28.48 14.85
C PRO A 330 0.59 -27.11 15.47
N GLN A 331 0.52 -26.04 14.66
CA GLN A 331 0.68 -24.66 15.13
C GLN A 331 -0.64 -24.05 15.67
N GLY A 332 -1.73 -24.80 15.63
CA GLY A 332 -3.07 -24.34 15.98
C GLY A 332 -3.75 -23.58 14.84
N ALA A 333 -5.03 -23.27 15.06
CA ALA A 333 -5.82 -22.43 14.17
C ALA A 333 -5.36 -20.97 14.25
N VAL A 334 -5.27 -20.32 13.09
CA VAL A 334 -5.07 -18.86 13.01
C VAL A 334 -6.41 -18.19 13.33
N LEU A 335 -6.64 -17.79 14.59
CA LEU A 335 -7.91 -17.17 14.97
C LEU A 335 -7.98 -15.72 14.49
N ASP A 336 -9.17 -15.27 14.11
CA ASP A 336 -9.36 -13.85 13.78
C ASP A 336 -9.23 -12.99 15.04
N PRO A 337 -8.57 -11.84 14.93
CA PRO A 337 -8.50 -10.90 16.03
C PRO A 337 -9.86 -10.22 16.30
N ASP A 338 -10.00 -9.75 17.53
CA ASP A 338 -11.17 -9.01 17.98
C ASP A 338 -11.15 -7.57 17.45
N VAL A 339 -12.34 -6.99 17.26
CA VAL A 339 -12.48 -5.55 16.96
C VAL A 339 -11.84 -4.71 18.06
N GLY A 340 -11.07 -3.71 17.66
CA GLY A 340 -10.34 -2.79 18.53
C GLY A 340 -8.93 -3.27 18.90
N GLN A 341 -8.49 -4.43 18.45
CA GLN A 341 -7.11 -4.87 18.61
C GLN A 341 -6.21 -4.22 17.54
N HIS A 342 -5.03 -3.77 17.97
CA HIS A 342 -3.94 -3.46 17.06
C HIS A 342 -3.24 -4.76 16.68
N ILE A 343 -3.07 -4.99 15.38
CA ILE A 343 -2.58 -6.26 14.85
C ILE A 343 -1.48 -6.05 13.83
N ARG A 344 -0.64 -7.08 13.73
CA ARG A 344 0.26 -7.32 12.61
C ARG A 344 -0.24 -8.55 11.86
N VAL A 345 -0.39 -8.45 10.55
CA VAL A 345 -0.81 -9.55 9.69
C VAL A 345 0.28 -9.86 8.67
N LEU A 346 0.52 -11.15 8.41
CA LEU A 346 1.33 -11.60 7.29
C LEU A 346 0.44 -12.32 6.27
N GLY A 347 0.53 -11.93 5.01
CA GLY A 347 -0.07 -12.65 3.90
C GLY A 347 0.38 -12.15 2.55
N THR A 348 -0.29 -12.61 1.50
CA THR A 348 0.03 -12.25 0.12
C THR A 348 -0.82 -11.07 -0.36
N MET A 349 -0.18 -10.08 -0.96
CA MET A 349 -0.84 -8.98 -1.66
C MET A 349 -1.59 -9.47 -2.91
N ARG A 350 -2.86 -9.08 -3.09
CA ARG A 350 -3.58 -9.25 -4.37
C ARG A 350 -4.57 -8.12 -4.66
N TRP A 351 -4.94 -7.97 -5.93
CA TRP A 351 -6.02 -7.10 -6.37
C TRP A 351 -7.32 -7.88 -6.50
N ASP A 352 -8.36 -7.40 -5.83
CA ASP A 352 -9.71 -7.91 -5.98
C ASP A 352 -10.42 -7.17 -7.12
N GLY A 353 -10.46 -7.80 -8.30
CA GLY A 353 -11.11 -7.22 -9.47
C GLY A 353 -12.64 -7.16 -9.39
N ASP A 354 -13.26 -7.99 -8.56
CA ASP A 354 -14.72 -8.00 -8.43
C ASP A 354 -15.21 -6.87 -7.50
N HIS A 355 -14.32 -6.40 -6.62
CA HIS A 355 -14.64 -5.37 -5.65
C HIS A 355 -13.90 -4.04 -5.84
N GLY A 356 -12.81 -4.03 -6.61
CA GLY A 356 -12.07 -2.80 -6.94
C GLY A 356 -11.15 -2.31 -5.83
N TRP A 357 -10.60 -3.21 -5.02
CA TRP A 357 -9.64 -2.87 -3.96
C TRP A 357 -8.53 -3.89 -3.81
N TYR A 358 -7.53 -3.52 -3.02
CA TYR A 358 -6.45 -4.42 -2.65
C TYR A 358 -6.78 -5.20 -1.38
N GLU A 359 -6.25 -6.40 -1.29
CA GLU A 359 -6.41 -7.26 -0.12
C GLU A 359 -5.12 -8.02 0.19
N VAL A 360 -5.03 -8.50 1.43
CA VAL A 360 -4.00 -9.45 1.86
C VAL A 360 -4.68 -10.80 2.07
N HIS A 361 -4.40 -11.73 1.15
CA HIS A 361 -4.98 -13.06 1.12
C HIS A 361 -4.05 -14.07 0.41
N PRO A 362 -3.75 -15.23 1.02
CA PRO A 362 -4.33 -15.76 2.24
C PRO A 362 -3.67 -15.11 3.45
N VAL A 363 -4.42 -14.98 4.55
CA VAL A 363 -3.80 -14.62 5.80
C VAL A 363 -3.14 -15.84 6.42
N LYS A 364 -1.82 -15.79 6.56
CA LYS A 364 -1.01 -16.92 7.04
C LYS A 364 -0.82 -16.88 8.54
N GLN A 365 -0.79 -15.67 9.13
CA GLN A 365 -0.59 -15.44 10.55
C GLN A 365 -1.06 -14.04 10.95
N TRP A 366 -1.59 -13.92 12.17
CA TRP A 366 -1.81 -12.65 12.87
C TRP A 366 -1.01 -12.62 14.17
N TRP A 367 -0.65 -11.43 14.61
CA TRP A 367 -0.19 -11.14 15.95
C TRP A 367 -0.95 -9.94 16.49
N VAL A 368 -1.42 -10.02 17.73
CA VAL A 368 -1.88 -8.84 18.46
C VAL A 368 -0.63 -8.14 19.00
N VAL A 369 -0.43 -6.90 18.61
CA VAL A 369 0.73 -6.07 18.95
C VAL A 369 0.26 -4.95 19.89
N GLU A 370 0.93 -4.78 21.03
CA GLU A 370 0.54 -3.84 22.11
C GLU A 370 1.05 -2.41 21.90
#